data_AF-A0A316I927-F1
#
_entry.id   AF-A0A316I927-F1
#
_cell.length_a   1.000
_cell.length_b   1.000
_cell.length_c   1.000
_cell.angle_alpha   90.00
_cell.angle_beta   90.00
_cell.angle_gamma   90.00
#
_symmetry.space_group_name_H-M   'P 1'
#
loop_
_entity.id
_entity.type
_entity.pdbx_description
1 polymer ?
#
loop_
_entity_poly.entity_id
_entity_poly.type
_entity_poly.pdbx_seq_one_letter_code
_entity_poly.pdbx_strand_id
1 'polypeptide(L)'
;MALLAIPHVFTQDGLLTTDEFIRRAKERGHSLSLALLQTLHNERLLFPLYRVSDYAIDGHRVDVEAAGLPNARNRALTAAAEGRLRDSADEGYSQAWPYTRPADEHDHRWWNGFIYSSWQLLQIGRALNDLQFIKAGLSRTIGYQRRAGERRLVCALAALSTQYLPGVLGRLSVPLGLDEERLWQSRASADVPELLRAAGVEPGELQTEADNLLIQAHREPLGSWLSLLRYANYSGWSKLRGEPLDAMWRRVAAEILLRAYEDVATTGRVNQLPDLTGSACWTAQHDRLTPRYAEATTLERALAELGLSPHPKVILLVEGETELYHVPRLLEEFGLTQPQDVRVQRTKSSKINAHLIARYGVTPRVGRKIGDGWLLDASPTALMIAMDPENDFATQAMRDDVRRKLQDAIREEVEYQDATINQDELNHLVHVRVWGDDKYELANFSDDDLVAAITTLAIRQQNPRVSSPGWENDLRAELAAARAAHHDIKVPLGRMRVKEDKVELAKLLWPVLRTRCEAEYANGVPHTPVLRLVLEVRDLADQLHGVFALQG
;
A
#
# COMPACT_ATOMS: atom_id res chain seq x y z
N MET A 1 -6.86 -14.76 -38.03
CA MET A 1 -5.70 -13.92 -38.46
C MET A 1 -5.90 -12.41 -38.35
N ALA A 2 -7.14 -11.88 -38.25
CA ALA A 2 -7.44 -10.44 -38.25
C ALA A 2 -6.64 -9.58 -37.26
N LEU A 3 -6.28 -10.10 -36.08
CA LEU A 3 -5.46 -9.39 -35.10
C LEU A 3 -4.13 -8.88 -35.65
N LEU A 4 -3.51 -9.59 -36.61
CA LEU A 4 -2.21 -9.19 -37.16
C LEU A 4 -2.28 -8.00 -38.12
N ALA A 5 -3.49 -7.65 -38.57
CA ALA A 5 -3.72 -6.42 -39.32
C ALA A 5 -3.79 -5.18 -38.41
N ILE A 6 -3.88 -5.38 -37.09
CA ILE A 6 -3.91 -4.27 -36.12
C ILE A 6 -2.47 -3.74 -35.97
N PRO A 7 -2.24 -2.44 -36.21
CA PRO A 7 -0.93 -1.83 -36.03
C PRO A 7 -0.36 -2.08 -34.63
N HIS A 8 0.90 -2.47 -34.58
CA HIS A 8 1.64 -2.68 -33.32
C HIS A 8 1.00 -3.68 -32.34
N VAL A 9 0.16 -4.61 -32.80
CA VAL A 9 -0.37 -5.68 -31.95
C VAL A 9 0.77 -6.50 -31.30
N PHE A 10 0.52 -7.00 -30.09
CA PHE A 10 1.46 -7.78 -29.28
C PHE A 10 2.73 -7.04 -28.86
N THR A 11 2.82 -5.73 -29.04
CA THR A 11 3.96 -4.94 -28.54
C THR A 11 3.94 -4.78 -27.02
N GLN A 12 2.74 -4.77 -26.41
CA GLN A 12 2.55 -4.54 -24.97
C GLN A 12 2.31 -5.83 -24.18
N ASP A 13 1.55 -6.79 -24.71
CA ASP A 13 1.14 -8.03 -24.02
C ASP A 13 1.94 -9.27 -24.44
N GLY A 14 2.72 -9.20 -25.52
CA GLY A 14 3.68 -10.22 -25.95
C GLY A 14 3.09 -11.58 -26.34
N LEU A 15 3.72 -12.23 -27.32
CA LEU A 15 3.46 -13.64 -27.64
C LEU A 15 4.46 -14.53 -26.90
N LEU A 16 4.04 -15.76 -26.62
CA LEU A 16 4.79 -16.74 -25.85
C LEU A 16 5.00 -18.00 -26.70
N THR A 17 6.22 -18.53 -26.69
CA THR A 17 6.47 -19.93 -27.08
C THR A 17 5.84 -20.90 -26.07
N THR A 18 5.76 -22.18 -26.41
CA THR A 18 5.24 -23.21 -25.49
C THR A 18 5.97 -23.24 -24.15
N ASP A 19 7.30 -23.18 -24.16
CA ASP A 19 8.10 -23.23 -22.92
C ASP A 19 7.90 -21.97 -22.08
N GLU A 20 7.81 -20.80 -22.73
CA GLU A 20 7.47 -19.55 -22.03
C GLU A 20 6.06 -19.60 -21.45
N PHE A 21 5.08 -20.14 -22.19
CA PHE A 21 3.71 -20.29 -21.72
C PHE A 21 3.64 -21.20 -20.49
N ILE A 22 4.30 -22.36 -20.51
CA ILE A 22 4.40 -23.28 -19.36
C ILE A 22 5.06 -22.58 -18.17
N ARG A 23 6.17 -21.87 -18.39
CA ARG A 23 6.88 -21.15 -17.32
C ARG A 23 6.01 -20.06 -16.69
N ARG A 24 5.35 -19.23 -17.51
CA ARG A 24 4.45 -18.17 -17.03
C ARG A 24 3.21 -18.72 -16.34
N ALA A 25 2.68 -19.86 -16.81
CA ALA A 25 1.61 -20.57 -16.13
C ALA A 25 2.04 -21.01 -14.71
N LYS A 26 3.25 -21.56 -14.57
CA LYS A 26 3.82 -21.93 -13.27
C LYS A 26 3.99 -20.73 -12.34
N GLU A 27 4.43 -19.58 -12.85
CA GLU A 27 4.52 -18.34 -12.07
C GLU A 27 3.15 -17.91 -11.51
N ARG A 28 2.07 -18.20 -12.22
CA ARG A 28 0.66 -17.97 -11.83
C ARG A 28 0.03 -19.13 -11.05
N GLY A 29 0.81 -20.12 -10.64
CA GLY A 29 0.34 -21.23 -9.80
C GLY A 29 -0.24 -22.42 -10.56
N HIS A 30 -0.15 -22.44 -11.89
CA HIS A 30 -0.63 -23.54 -12.70
C HIS A 30 0.51 -24.47 -13.13
N SER A 31 0.44 -25.74 -12.73
CA SER A 31 1.40 -26.74 -13.15
C SER A 31 1.02 -27.30 -14.51
N LEU A 32 1.67 -26.80 -15.57
CA LEU A 32 1.52 -27.31 -16.93
C LEU A 32 2.72 -28.14 -17.36
N SER A 33 2.46 -29.14 -18.20
CA SER A 33 3.46 -29.89 -18.93
C SER A 33 3.06 -29.97 -20.39
N LEU A 34 4.00 -30.31 -21.28
CA LEU A 34 3.71 -30.47 -22.70
C LEU A 34 2.63 -31.53 -22.96
N ALA A 35 2.67 -32.65 -22.23
CA ALA A 35 1.66 -33.70 -22.30
C ALA A 35 0.28 -33.23 -21.82
N LEU A 36 0.24 -32.36 -20.79
CA LEU A 36 -1.00 -31.77 -20.32
C LEU A 36 -1.56 -30.76 -21.33
N LEU A 37 -0.71 -29.94 -21.96
CA LEU A 37 -1.13 -29.06 -23.06
C LEU A 37 -1.70 -29.86 -24.23
N GLN A 38 -1.04 -30.95 -24.63
CA GLN A 38 -1.58 -31.87 -25.64
C GLN A 38 -2.96 -32.38 -25.24
N THR A 39 -3.13 -32.81 -23.99
CA THR A 39 -4.42 -33.29 -23.48
C THR A 39 -5.49 -32.21 -23.55
N LEU A 40 -5.17 -30.98 -23.11
CA LEU A 40 -6.09 -29.84 -23.19
C LEU A 40 -6.48 -29.54 -24.64
N HIS A 41 -5.56 -29.65 -25.58
CA HIS A 41 -5.85 -29.43 -27.00
C HIS A 41 -6.67 -30.57 -27.62
N ASN A 42 -6.40 -31.83 -27.26
CA ASN A 42 -7.17 -33.00 -27.70
C ASN A 42 -8.64 -32.89 -27.27
N GLU A 43 -8.87 -32.49 -26.01
CA GLU A 43 -10.20 -32.22 -25.47
C GLU A 43 -10.75 -30.84 -25.90
N ARG A 44 -9.98 -30.12 -26.74
CA ARG A 44 -10.28 -28.81 -27.30
C ARG A 44 -10.45 -27.71 -26.25
N LEU A 45 -9.98 -27.89 -25.02
CA LEU A 45 -10.14 -26.99 -23.87
C LEU A 45 -9.25 -25.75 -23.94
N LEU A 46 -8.09 -25.88 -24.58
CA LEU A 46 -7.17 -24.78 -24.85
C LEU A 46 -6.59 -25.03 -26.24
N PHE A 47 -6.43 -23.98 -27.06
CA PHE A 47 -5.70 -24.05 -28.32
C PHE A 47 -4.59 -23.00 -28.29
N PRO A 48 -3.48 -23.19 -29.02
CA PRO A 48 -2.56 -22.10 -29.31
C PRO A 48 -3.32 -20.95 -29.97
N LEU A 49 -2.83 -19.72 -29.80
CA LEU A 49 -3.38 -18.61 -30.58
C LEU A 49 -3.07 -18.82 -32.06
N TYR A 50 -1.82 -19.20 -32.35
CA TYR A 50 -1.33 -19.49 -33.69
C TYR A 50 -0.44 -20.73 -33.74
N ARG A 51 -0.36 -21.31 -34.94
CA ARG A 51 0.63 -22.35 -35.31
C ARG A 51 1.45 -21.85 -36.49
N VAL A 52 2.76 -22.01 -36.41
CA VAL A 52 3.68 -21.80 -37.54
C VAL A 52 3.84 -23.12 -38.28
N SER A 53 3.53 -23.10 -39.57
CA SER A 53 3.66 -24.25 -40.46
C SER A 53 4.97 -24.17 -41.24
N ASP A 54 5.46 -25.32 -41.72
CA ASP A 54 6.64 -25.34 -42.60
C ASP A 54 6.30 -24.86 -44.01
N TYR A 55 5.05 -25.06 -44.43
CA TYR A 55 4.56 -24.73 -45.76
C TYR A 55 3.71 -23.46 -45.77
N ALA A 56 4.00 -22.59 -46.73
CA ALA A 56 3.14 -21.45 -47.05
C ALA A 56 1.87 -21.93 -47.76
N ILE A 57 0.76 -21.20 -47.59
CA ILE A 57 -0.46 -21.38 -48.40
C ILE A 57 -0.70 -20.07 -49.15
N ASP A 58 -0.98 -20.20 -50.44
CA ASP A 58 -1.29 -19.06 -51.29
C ASP A 58 -2.51 -18.29 -50.78
N GLY A 59 -2.44 -16.96 -50.80
CA GLY A 59 -3.51 -16.09 -50.30
C GLY A 59 -3.54 -15.87 -48.77
N HIS A 60 -2.67 -16.52 -47.99
CA HIS A 60 -2.60 -16.35 -46.53
C HIS A 60 -1.51 -15.38 -46.05
N ARG A 61 -0.85 -14.65 -46.94
CA ARG A 61 0.15 -13.64 -46.58
C ARG A 61 -0.54 -12.43 -45.98
N VAL A 62 -0.01 -11.94 -44.86
CA VAL A 62 -0.46 -10.70 -44.22
C VAL A 62 0.65 -9.67 -44.34
N ASP A 63 0.30 -8.46 -44.77
CA ASP A 63 1.23 -7.35 -44.79
C ASP A 63 1.52 -6.91 -43.35
N VAL A 64 2.75 -7.13 -42.88
CA VAL A 64 3.19 -6.83 -41.52
C VAL A 64 4.58 -6.22 -41.54
N GLU A 65 4.82 -5.24 -40.68
CA GLU A 65 6.14 -4.65 -40.53
C GLU A 65 7.14 -5.68 -39.96
N ALA A 66 8.26 -5.88 -40.65
CA ALA A 66 9.33 -6.74 -40.21
C ALA A 66 9.98 -6.21 -38.93
N ALA A 67 10.28 -7.10 -37.98
CA ALA A 67 10.84 -6.73 -36.68
C ALA A 67 12.13 -7.52 -36.39
N GLY A 68 13.13 -6.83 -35.82
CA GLY A 68 14.54 -7.24 -35.91
C GLY A 68 14.99 -8.43 -35.06
N LEU A 69 14.47 -8.65 -33.85
CA LEU A 69 15.00 -9.68 -32.94
C LEU A 69 14.23 -11.02 -32.98
N PRO A 70 14.89 -12.17 -32.78
CA PRO A 70 14.20 -13.47 -32.79
C PRO A 70 13.44 -13.73 -31.49
N ASN A 71 12.22 -13.20 -31.36
CA ASN A 71 11.26 -13.52 -30.30
C ASN A 71 9.96 -14.12 -30.86
N ALA A 72 9.06 -14.62 -30.01
CA ALA A 72 7.82 -15.27 -30.45
C ALA A 72 6.93 -14.34 -31.32
N ARG A 73 6.88 -13.04 -31.01
CA ARG A 73 6.16 -12.04 -31.82
C ARG A 73 6.74 -11.97 -33.23
N ASN A 74 8.04 -11.80 -33.35
CA ASN A 74 8.68 -11.63 -34.65
C ASN A 74 8.65 -12.92 -35.48
N ARG A 75 8.68 -14.09 -34.83
CA ARG A 75 8.40 -15.37 -35.49
C ARG A 75 6.98 -15.43 -36.05
N ALA A 76 5.97 -14.99 -35.28
CA ALA A 76 4.59 -14.93 -35.76
C ALA A 76 4.44 -13.98 -36.95
N LEU A 77 5.00 -12.76 -36.86
CA LEU A 77 4.93 -11.77 -37.94
C LEU A 77 5.66 -12.25 -39.20
N THR A 78 6.87 -12.79 -39.07
CA THR A 78 7.61 -13.35 -40.21
C THR A 78 6.84 -14.49 -40.87
N ALA A 79 6.31 -15.42 -40.07
CA ALA A 79 5.48 -16.51 -40.59
C ALA A 79 4.18 -16.00 -41.24
N ALA A 80 3.60 -14.90 -40.76
CA ALA A 80 2.42 -14.30 -41.38
C ALA A 80 2.74 -13.64 -42.72
N ALA A 81 3.84 -12.89 -42.81
CA ALA A 81 4.33 -12.30 -44.06
C ALA A 81 4.63 -13.38 -45.13
N GLU A 82 5.14 -14.53 -44.70
CA GLU A 82 5.45 -15.68 -45.56
C GLU A 82 4.23 -16.55 -45.88
N GLY A 83 3.06 -16.32 -45.25
CA GLY A 83 1.84 -17.12 -45.45
C GLY A 83 1.88 -18.50 -44.77
N ARG A 84 2.78 -18.68 -43.80
CA ARG A 84 3.01 -19.91 -43.02
C ARG A 84 2.27 -19.94 -41.68
N LEU A 85 1.78 -18.79 -41.21
CA LEU A 85 1.02 -18.72 -39.96
C LEU A 85 -0.41 -19.24 -40.14
N ARG A 86 -0.88 -19.99 -39.14
CA ARG A 86 -2.21 -20.59 -39.11
C ARG A 86 -2.91 -20.23 -37.82
N ASP A 87 -4.21 -20.02 -37.93
CA ASP A 87 -5.08 -19.90 -36.77
C ASP A 87 -5.44 -21.32 -36.29
N SER A 88 -4.98 -21.69 -35.10
CA SER A 88 -5.19 -23.05 -34.58
C SER A 88 -6.66 -23.36 -34.27
N ALA A 89 -7.51 -22.35 -34.10
CA ALA A 89 -8.95 -22.58 -33.90
C ALA A 89 -9.64 -22.99 -35.21
N ASP A 90 -9.18 -22.48 -36.35
CA ASP A 90 -9.73 -22.77 -37.67
C ASP A 90 -9.29 -24.16 -38.17
N GLU A 91 -8.07 -24.58 -37.85
CA GLU A 91 -7.54 -25.89 -38.26
C GLU A 91 -8.10 -27.06 -37.43
N GLY A 92 -8.59 -26.79 -36.23
CA GLY A 92 -8.94 -27.83 -35.26
C GLY A 92 -7.73 -28.65 -34.79
N TYR A 93 -7.96 -29.70 -34.00
CA TYR A 93 -6.88 -30.58 -33.55
C TYR A 93 -6.41 -31.55 -34.64
N SER A 94 -5.10 -31.76 -34.76
CA SER A 94 -4.48 -32.81 -35.56
C SER A 94 -3.54 -33.68 -34.73
N GLN A 95 -3.61 -35.00 -34.91
CA GLN A 95 -2.69 -35.95 -34.27
C GLN A 95 -1.24 -35.77 -34.73
N ALA A 96 -1.01 -35.15 -35.88
CA ALA A 96 0.33 -34.87 -36.41
C ALA A 96 1.02 -33.67 -35.76
N TRP A 97 0.38 -33.03 -34.77
CA TRP A 97 0.92 -31.87 -34.09
C TRP A 97 2.07 -32.23 -33.13
N PRO A 98 3.18 -31.46 -33.14
CA PRO A 98 4.43 -31.85 -32.47
C PRO A 98 4.40 -31.57 -30.95
N TYR A 99 3.67 -32.37 -30.18
CA TYR A 99 3.72 -32.38 -28.70
C TYR A 99 4.76 -33.32 -28.13
N THR A 100 5.56 -33.96 -28.98
CA THR A 100 6.64 -34.85 -28.56
C THR A 100 7.94 -34.28 -29.11
N ARG A 101 8.89 -34.06 -28.22
CA ARG A 101 10.23 -33.66 -28.61
C ARG A 101 10.94 -34.87 -29.25
N PRO A 102 11.57 -34.70 -30.43
CA PRO A 102 12.44 -35.72 -31.00
C PRO A 102 13.61 -36.04 -30.07
N ALA A 103 13.99 -37.32 -29.98
CA ALA A 103 15.02 -37.79 -29.04
C ALA A 103 16.44 -37.26 -29.36
N ASP A 104 16.67 -36.83 -30.60
CA ASP A 104 17.92 -36.35 -31.17
C ASP A 104 18.11 -34.82 -31.05
N GLU A 105 17.08 -34.08 -30.64
CA GLU A 105 17.10 -32.62 -30.58
C GLU A 105 17.57 -32.08 -29.23
N HIS A 106 18.56 -31.18 -29.28
CA HIS A 106 19.15 -30.59 -28.08
C HIS A 106 18.24 -29.51 -27.46
N ASP A 107 18.28 -29.38 -26.13
CA ASP A 107 17.36 -28.60 -25.28
C ASP A 107 17.07 -27.16 -25.72
N HIS A 108 17.96 -26.51 -26.46
CA HIS A 108 17.90 -25.07 -26.74
C HIS A 108 17.40 -24.71 -28.15
N ARG A 109 17.18 -25.69 -29.04
CA ARG A 109 16.83 -25.44 -30.45
C ARG A 109 15.45 -25.92 -30.87
N TRP A 110 14.90 -26.92 -30.19
CA TRP A 110 13.60 -27.47 -30.56
C TRP A 110 12.45 -26.49 -30.26
N TRP A 111 11.52 -26.37 -31.20
CA TRP A 111 10.27 -25.63 -31.03
C TRP A 111 9.14 -26.33 -31.78
N ASN A 112 8.01 -26.51 -31.11
CA ASN A 112 6.82 -27.17 -31.64
C ASN A 112 5.93 -26.30 -32.56
N GLY A 113 6.39 -25.13 -32.98
CA GLY A 113 5.63 -24.25 -33.88
C GLY A 113 4.43 -23.55 -33.24
N PHE A 114 4.10 -23.80 -31.97
CA PHE A 114 2.96 -23.15 -31.31
C PHE A 114 3.33 -21.80 -30.70
N ILE A 115 2.36 -20.89 -30.79
CA ILE A 115 2.44 -19.54 -30.25
C ILE A 115 1.17 -19.26 -29.45
N TYR A 116 1.35 -18.83 -28.21
CA TYR A 116 0.29 -18.48 -27.29
C TYR A 116 0.27 -16.97 -27.05
N SER A 117 -0.90 -16.41 -26.78
CA SER A 117 -1.00 -15.08 -26.17
C SER A 117 -0.82 -15.18 -24.66
N SER A 118 -0.19 -14.17 -24.06
CA SER A 118 -0.11 -14.06 -22.60
C SER A 118 -1.49 -13.98 -21.92
N TRP A 119 -2.54 -13.52 -22.62
CA TRP A 119 -3.90 -13.48 -22.11
C TRP A 119 -4.54 -14.87 -21.98
N GLN A 120 -4.08 -15.86 -22.74
CA GLN A 120 -4.56 -17.24 -22.61
C GLN A 120 -4.20 -17.87 -21.25
N LEU A 121 -3.24 -17.29 -20.53
CA LEU A 121 -2.91 -17.71 -19.17
C LEU A 121 -4.12 -17.59 -18.22
N LEU A 122 -5.03 -16.62 -18.46
CA LEU A 122 -6.23 -16.42 -17.65
C LEU A 122 -7.24 -17.57 -17.76
N GLN A 123 -7.14 -18.39 -18.81
CA GLN A 123 -8.05 -19.50 -19.10
C GLN A 123 -7.61 -20.81 -18.44
N ILE A 124 -6.35 -20.92 -18.01
CA ILE A 124 -5.74 -22.20 -17.59
C ILE A 124 -6.50 -22.83 -16.44
N GLY A 125 -6.76 -22.08 -15.36
CA GLY A 125 -7.46 -22.62 -14.20
C GLY A 125 -8.81 -23.24 -14.55
N ARG A 126 -9.57 -22.58 -15.43
CA ARG A 126 -10.85 -23.09 -15.91
C ARG A 126 -10.69 -24.29 -16.84
N ALA A 127 -9.75 -24.25 -17.79
CA ALA A 127 -9.47 -25.37 -18.69
C ALA A 127 -9.06 -26.64 -17.92
N LEU A 128 -8.30 -26.49 -16.83
CA LEU A 128 -7.93 -27.61 -15.96
C LEU A 128 -9.13 -28.16 -15.18
N ASN A 129 -10.01 -27.31 -14.67
CA ASN A 129 -11.24 -27.73 -14.00
C ASN A 129 -12.18 -28.46 -14.96
N ASP A 130 -12.36 -27.95 -16.17
CA ASP A 130 -13.18 -28.59 -17.21
C ASP A 130 -12.59 -29.95 -17.61
N LEU A 131 -11.26 -30.08 -17.69
CA LEU A 131 -10.60 -31.37 -17.91
C LEU A 131 -10.91 -32.37 -16.79
N GLN A 132 -10.91 -31.94 -15.53
CA GLN A 132 -11.27 -32.80 -14.40
C GLN A 132 -12.72 -33.25 -14.48
N PHE A 133 -13.65 -32.36 -14.84
CA PHE A 133 -15.06 -32.72 -15.02
C PHE A 133 -15.27 -33.71 -16.18
N ILE A 134 -14.57 -33.53 -17.30
CA ILE A 134 -14.59 -34.49 -18.41
C ILE A 134 -14.06 -35.85 -17.98
N LYS A 135 -12.95 -35.89 -17.23
CA LYS A 135 -12.41 -37.14 -16.67
C LYS A 135 -13.37 -37.81 -15.67
N ALA A 136 -14.20 -37.03 -14.98
CA ALA A 136 -15.24 -37.52 -14.09
C ALA A 136 -16.54 -37.95 -14.84
N GLY A 137 -16.58 -37.85 -16.17
CA GLY A 137 -17.72 -38.28 -16.99
C GLY A 137 -18.86 -37.25 -17.10
N LEU A 138 -18.64 -35.99 -16.71
CA LEU A 138 -19.63 -34.92 -16.89
C LEU A 138 -19.62 -34.36 -18.32
N SER A 139 -20.77 -33.85 -18.76
CA SER A 139 -21.07 -33.56 -20.18
C SER A 139 -20.13 -32.55 -20.86
N ARG A 140 -19.71 -32.89 -22.09
CA ARG A 140 -18.82 -32.11 -22.98
C ARG A 140 -19.46 -30.87 -23.61
N THR A 141 -20.79 -30.79 -23.65
CA THR A 141 -21.51 -29.83 -24.51
C THR A 141 -21.39 -28.38 -24.03
N ILE A 142 -21.29 -28.17 -22.71
CA ILE A 142 -21.16 -26.83 -22.09
C ILE A 142 -19.82 -26.16 -22.48
N GLY A 143 -18.79 -26.94 -22.84
CA GLY A 143 -17.46 -26.43 -23.16
C GLY A 143 -17.37 -25.66 -24.48
N TYR A 144 -18.14 -26.01 -25.53
CA TYR A 144 -17.94 -25.43 -26.87
C TYR A 144 -18.27 -23.93 -26.95
N GLN A 145 -19.46 -23.52 -26.52
CA GLN A 145 -19.87 -22.09 -26.57
C GLN A 145 -19.01 -21.23 -25.65
N ARG A 146 -18.68 -21.75 -24.46
CA ARG A 146 -17.81 -21.08 -23.49
C ARG A 146 -16.42 -20.79 -24.06
N ARG A 147 -15.85 -21.73 -24.82
CA ARG A 147 -14.53 -21.57 -25.47
C ARG A 147 -14.49 -20.52 -26.56
N ALA A 148 -15.55 -20.44 -27.37
CA ALA A 148 -15.66 -19.38 -28.35
C ALA A 148 -15.64 -18.01 -27.67
N GLY A 149 -16.37 -17.87 -26.55
CA GLY A 149 -16.31 -16.68 -25.68
C GLY A 149 -14.90 -16.38 -25.16
N GLU A 150 -14.22 -17.38 -24.60
CA GLU A 150 -12.87 -17.22 -24.06
C GLU A 150 -11.83 -16.83 -25.12
N ARG A 151 -11.89 -17.42 -26.32
CA ARG A 151 -11.02 -17.02 -27.42
C ARG A 151 -11.27 -15.58 -27.84
N ARG A 152 -12.55 -15.19 -27.98
CA ARG A 152 -12.93 -13.80 -28.29
C ARG A 152 -12.41 -12.81 -27.24
N LEU A 153 -12.51 -13.16 -25.96
CA LEU A 153 -11.93 -12.38 -24.86
C LEU A 153 -10.41 -12.19 -25.02
N VAL A 154 -9.66 -13.26 -25.33
CA VAL A 154 -8.21 -13.17 -25.60
C VAL A 154 -7.91 -12.29 -26.79
N CYS A 155 -8.67 -12.42 -27.87
CA CYS A 155 -8.52 -11.57 -29.05
C CYS A 155 -8.80 -10.10 -28.73
N ALA A 156 -9.85 -9.81 -27.97
CA ALA A 156 -10.18 -8.45 -27.56
C ALA A 156 -9.09 -7.86 -26.67
N LEU A 157 -8.61 -8.59 -25.66
CA LEU A 157 -7.51 -8.15 -24.82
C LEU A 157 -6.24 -7.87 -25.63
N ALA A 158 -5.88 -8.74 -26.57
CA ALA A 158 -4.73 -8.53 -27.45
C ALA A 158 -4.88 -7.29 -28.34
N ALA A 159 -6.06 -7.10 -28.94
CA ALA A 159 -6.37 -5.94 -29.79
C ALA A 159 -6.31 -4.61 -29.01
N LEU A 160 -6.83 -4.62 -27.78
CA LEU A 160 -6.93 -3.43 -26.92
C LEU A 160 -5.62 -3.14 -26.14
N SER A 161 -4.71 -4.12 -26.03
CA SER A 161 -3.51 -4.01 -25.21
C SER A 161 -2.62 -2.84 -25.60
N THR A 162 -2.42 -2.59 -26.90
CA THR A 162 -1.60 -1.46 -27.36
C THR A 162 -2.14 -0.12 -26.87
N GLN A 163 -3.46 0.02 -26.79
CA GLN A 163 -4.11 1.26 -26.35
C GLN A 163 -4.06 1.43 -24.84
N TYR A 164 -4.58 0.44 -24.10
CA TYR A 164 -4.90 0.60 -22.69
C TYR A 164 -3.87 0.02 -21.73
N LEU A 165 -3.21 -1.09 -22.07
CA LEU A 165 -2.30 -1.79 -21.15
C LEU A 165 -1.20 -0.86 -20.60
N PRO A 166 -0.57 0.05 -21.39
CA PRO A 166 0.44 0.96 -20.84
C PRO A 166 -0.11 1.88 -19.75
N GLY A 167 -1.35 2.35 -19.90
CA GLY A 167 -2.01 3.20 -18.90
C GLY A 167 -2.51 2.43 -17.69
N VAL A 168 -2.66 1.11 -17.78
CA VAL A 168 -2.99 0.23 -16.64
C VAL A 168 -1.73 -0.17 -15.88
N LEU A 169 -0.65 -0.50 -16.58
CA LEU A 169 0.62 -0.90 -15.98
C LEU A 169 1.51 0.26 -15.56
N GLY A 170 1.26 1.48 -16.07
CA GLY A 170 2.15 2.63 -15.93
C GLY A 170 3.46 2.45 -16.71
N ARG A 171 3.47 1.64 -17.77
CA ARG A 171 4.67 1.29 -18.53
C ARG A 171 4.35 1.06 -20.01
N LEU A 172 5.03 1.79 -20.88
CA LEU A 172 5.05 1.53 -22.31
C LEU A 172 6.22 0.62 -22.68
N SER A 173 5.96 -0.42 -23.46
CA SER A 173 6.98 -1.28 -24.07
C SER A 173 7.23 -0.80 -25.49
N VAL A 174 8.47 -0.43 -25.80
CA VAL A 174 8.90 -0.12 -27.17
C VAL A 174 9.90 -1.19 -27.60
N PRO A 175 9.48 -2.21 -28.37
CA PRO A 175 10.39 -3.25 -28.85
C PRO A 175 11.54 -2.65 -29.66
N LEU A 176 12.72 -3.25 -29.56
CA LEU A 176 13.90 -2.84 -30.33
C LEU A 176 13.61 -2.86 -31.84
N GLY A 177 13.93 -1.76 -32.51
CA GLY A 177 13.69 -1.56 -33.94
C GLY A 177 12.30 -0.99 -34.27
N LEU A 178 11.44 -0.74 -33.28
CA LEU A 178 10.19 -0.03 -33.47
C LEU A 178 10.38 1.48 -33.23
N ASP A 179 9.81 2.29 -34.11
CA ASP A 179 9.74 3.74 -33.94
C ASP A 179 8.72 4.10 -32.85
N GLU A 180 9.20 4.73 -31.78
CA GLU A 180 8.36 5.16 -30.66
C GLU A 180 7.32 6.19 -31.10
N GLU A 181 7.65 7.10 -32.01
CA GLU A 181 6.73 8.15 -32.46
C GLU A 181 5.54 7.54 -33.20
N ARG A 182 5.79 6.56 -34.08
CA ARG A 182 4.72 5.81 -34.77
C ARG A 182 3.82 5.06 -33.81
N LEU A 183 4.39 4.44 -32.78
CA LEU A 183 3.61 3.75 -31.75
C LEU A 183 2.67 4.73 -31.03
N TRP A 184 3.15 5.92 -30.68
CA TRP A 184 2.31 6.96 -30.07
C TRP A 184 1.22 7.47 -31.01
N GLN A 185 1.57 7.75 -32.27
CA GLN A 185 0.61 8.19 -33.29
C GLN A 185 -0.50 7.14 -33.49
N SER A 186 -0.14 5.86 -33.62
CA SER A 186 -1.09 4.77 -33.79
C SER A 186 -2.04 4.62 -32.59
N ARG A 187 -1.57 4.89 -31.36
CA ARG A 187 -2.42 4.89 -30.16
C ARG A 187 -3.36 6.09 -30.13
N ALA A 188 -2.88 7.26 -30.51
CA ALA A 188 -3.70 8.47 -30.56
C ALA A 188 -4.81 8.38 -31.62
N SER A 189 -4.59 7.63 -32.70
CA SER A 189 -5.55 7.47 -33.80
C SER A 189 -6.38 6.17 -33.74
N ALA A 190 -6.29 5.39 -32.67
CA ALA A 190 -6.94 4.07 -32.60
C ALA A 190 -8.47 4.19 -32.50
N ASP A 191 -9.20 3.55 -33.40
CA ASP A 191 -10.67 3.40 -33.33
C ASP A 191 -11.03 2.12 -32.56
N VAL A 192 -11.46 2.28 -31.31
CA VAL A 192 -11.79 1.18 -30.38
C VAL A 192 -12.86 0.24 -30.96
N PRO A 193 -14.00 0.72 -31.49
CA PRO A 193 -14.93 -0.11 -32.26
C PRO A 193 -14.32 -0.96 -33.38
N GLU A 194 -13.31 -0.46 -34.11
CA GLU A 194 -12.66 -1.26 -35.16
C GLU A 194 -11.78 -2.37 -34.56
N LEU A 195 -11.06 -2.08 -33.47
CA LEU A 195 -10.27 -3.06 -32.74
C LEU A 195 -11.16 -4.20 -32.20
N LEU A 196 -12.33 -3.85 -31.64
CA LEU A 196 -13.31 -4.81 -31.14
C LEU A 196 -13.90 -5.67 -32.26
N ARG A 197 -14.21 -5.06 -33.40
CA ARG A 197 -14.68 -5.76 -34.60
C ARG A 197 -13.64 -6.76 -35.11
N ALA A 198 -12.36 -6.37 -35.13
CA ALA A 198 -11.26 -7.26 -35.52
C ALA A 198 -11.09 -8.44 -34.55
N ALA A 199 -11.45 -8.27 -33.28
CA ALA A 199 -11.50 -9.32 -32.27
C ALA A 199 -12.81 -10.14 -32.28
N GLY A 200 -13.84 -9.70 -33.02
CA GLY A 200 -15.16 -10.33 -33.08
C GLY A 200 -15.98 -10.17 -31.79
N VAL A 201 -15.77 -9.09 -31.03
CA VAL A 201 -16.46 -8.80 -29.77
C VAL A 201 -17.33 -7.56 -29.94
N GLU A 202 -18.58 -7.65 -29.47
CA GLU A 202 -19.48 -6.50 -29.44
C GLU A 202 -19.19 -5.61 -28.22
N PRO A 203 -19.26 -4.26 -28.33
CA PRO A 203 -18.93 -3.38 -27.21
C PRO A 203 -19.75 -3.63 -25.94
N GLY A 204 -21.01 -4.05 -26.08
CA GLY A 204 -21.89 -4.37 -24.96
C GLY A 204 -21.44 -5.58 -24.13
N GLU A 205 -20.63 -6.48 -24.70
CA GLU A 205 -20.11 -7.66 -24.00
C GLU A 205 -18.97 -7.32 -23.02
N LEU A 206 -18.29 -6.19 -23.21
CA LEU A 206 -17.06 -5.85 -22.47
C LEU A 206 -17.28 -5.73 -20.96
N GLN A 207 -18.37 -5.08 -20.54
CA GLN A 207 -18.69 -4.93 -19.12
C GLN A 207 -18.90 -6.30 -18.46
N THR A 208 -19.70 -7.16 -19.09
CA THR A 208 -19.99 -8.51 -18.55
C THR A 208 -18.72 -9.35 -18.44
N GLU A 209 -17.85 -9.31 -19.45
CA GLU A 209 -16.58 -10.04 -19.40
C GLU A 209 -15.62 -9.47 -18.34
N ALA A 210 -15.58 -8.15 -18.18
CA ALA A 210 -14.80 -7.51 -17.11
C ALA A 210 -15.31 -7.89 -15.72
N ASP A 211 -16.63 -7.82 -15.49
CA ASP A 211 -17.25 -8.20 -14.22
C ASP A 211 -16.97 -9.67 -13.89
N ASN A 212 -17.04 -10.57 -14.89
CA ASN A 212 -16.69 -11.97 -14.72
C ASN A 212 -15.22 -12.18 -14.31
N LEU A 213 -14.29 -11.38 -14.85
CA LEU A 213 -12.87 -11.43 -14.48
C LEU A 213 -12.67 -10.92 -13.05
N LEU A 214 -13.35 -9.85 -12.65
CA LEU A 214 -13.28 -9.28 -11.30
C LEU A 214 -13.88 -10.23 -10.25
N ILE A 215 -15.03 -10.86 -10.53
CA ILE A 215 -15.63 -11.87 -9.65
C ILE A 215 -14.67 -13.05 -9.43
N GLN A 216 -13.95 -13.47 -10.47
CA GLN A 216 -12.95 -14.54 -10.35
C GLN A 216 -11.74 -14.09 -9.54
N ALA A 217 -11.29 -12.84 -9.73
CA ALA A 217 -10.17 -12.27 -8.98
C ALA A 217 -10.53 -12.04 -7.50
N HIS A 218 -11.78 -11.78 -7.16
CA HIS A 218 -12.20 -11.49 -5.79
C HIS A 218 -11.97 -12.66 -4.81
N ARG A 219 -11.94 -13.90 -5.30
CA ARG A 219 -11.85 -15.11 -4.46
C ARG A 219 -10.44 -15.44 -3.97
N GLU A 220 -9.45 -14.65 -4.35
CA GLU A 220 -8.05 -14.90 -4.05
C GLU A 220 -7.64 -14.49 -2.62
N PRO A 221 -6.59 -15.10 -2.05
CA PRO A 221 -6.20 -14.89 -0.64
C PRO A 221 -5.82 -13.45 -0.25
N LEU A 222 -5.36 -12.62 -1.20
CA LEU A 222 -4.99 -11.22 -0.97
C LEU A 222 -6.11 -10.24 -1.33
N GLY A 223 -7.36 -10.69 -1.50
CA GLY A 223 -8.48 -9.81 -1.84
C GLY A 223 -8.68 -8.67 -0.85
N SER A 224 -8.45 -8.90 0.45
CA SER A 224 -8.49 -7.85 1.49
C SER A 224 -7.37 -6.81 1.37
N TRP A 225 -6.29 -7.13 0.66
CA TRP A 225 -5.16 -6.23 0.40
C TRP A 225 -5.32 -5.45 -0.91
N LEU A 226 -6.41 -5.67 -1.64
CA LEU A 226 -6.63 -5.04 -2.95
C LEU A 226 -6.61 -3.51 -2.87
N SER A 227 -7.18 -2.93 -1.81
CA SER A 227 -7.17 -1.49 -1.58
C SER A 227 -5.75 -0.91 -1.60
N LEU A 228 -4.78 -1.64 -1.04
CA LEU A 228 -3.36 -1.28 -1.08
C LEU A 228 -2.71 -1.64 -2.42
N LEU A 229 -2.95 -2.85 -2.94
CA LEU A 229 -2.37 -3.32 -4.20
C LEU A 229 -2.74 -2.43 -5.40
N ARG A 230 -3.87 -1.74 -5.34
CA ARG A 230 -4.31 -0.74 -6.32
C ARG A 230 -3.29 0.37 -6.56
N TYR A 231 -2.56 0.76 -5.52
CA TYR A 231 -1.54 1.80 -5.58
C TYR A 231 -0.14 1.25 -5.89
N ALA A 232 0.02 -0.07 -5.93
CA ALA A 232 1.28 -0.69 -6.31
C ALA A 232 1.49 -0.58 -7.83
N ASN A 233 2.66 -0.10 -8.23
CA ASN A 233 3.05 -0.15 -9.64
C ASN A 233 3.30 -1.59 -10.11
N TYR A 234 3.43 -1.78 -11.43
CA TYR A 234 3.72 -3.09 -12.02
C TYR A 234 4.92 -3.80 -11.38
N SER A 235 6.00 -3.08 -11.08
CA SER A 235 7.21 -3.67 -10.49
C SER A 235 7.00 -4.19 -9.06
N GLY A 236 6.03 -3.63 -8.34
CA GLY A 236 5.63 -4.06 -7.00
C GLY A 236 4.87 -5.38 -7.06
N TRP A 237 3.70 -5.39 -7.71
CA TRP A 237 2.82 -6.56 -7.68
C TRP A 237 3.27 -7.70 -8.62
N SER A 238 4.09 -7.45 -9.64
CA SER A 238 4.62 -8.53 -10.51
C SER A 238 5.58 -9.51 -9.80
N LYS A 239 6.00 -9.18 -8.58
CA LYS A 239 6.77 -10.06 -7.70
C LYS A 239 5.90 -11.12 -7.01
N LEU A 240 4.58 -10.93 -6.99
CA LEU A 240 3.63 -11.94 -6.53
C LEU A 240 3.80 -13.24 -7.34
N ARG A 241 3.32 -14.34 -6.78
CA ARG A 241 3.36 -15.68 -7.39
C ARG A 241 2.04 -16.40 -7.10
N GLY A 242 1.72 -17.40 -7.90
CA GLY A 242 0.53 -18.21 -7.70
C GLY A 242 -0.75 -17.46 -8.02
N GLU A 243 -1.80 -17.81 -7.29
CA GLU A 243 -3.15 -17.26 -7.43
C GLU A 243 -3.20 -15.72 -7.29
N PRO A 244 -2.50 -15.07 -6.34
CA PRO A 244 -2.48 -13.59 -6.28
C PRO A 244 -1.95 -12.92 -7.56
N LEU A 245 -0.92 -13.50 -8.19
CA LEU A 245 -0.41 -12.98 -9.45
C LEU A 245 -1.43 -13.16 -10.57
N ASP A 246 -2.11 -14.32 -10.64
CA ASP A 246 -3.16 -14.57 -11.63
C ASP A 246 -4.33 -13.60 -11.45
N ALA A 247 -4.78 -13.39 -10.21
CA ALA A 247 -5.84 -12.45 -9.88
C ALA A 247 -5.49 -11.02 -10.27
N MET A 248 -4.26 -10.56 -10.03
CA MET A 248 -3.81 -9.24 -10.52
C MET A 248 -3.91 -9.14 -12.05
N TRP A 249 -3.50 -10.18 -12.79
CA TRP A 249 -3.65 -10.18 -14.25
C TRP A 249 -5.11 -10.23 -14.72
N ARG A 250 -6.02 -10.87 -13.97
CA ARG A 250 -7.46 -10.81 -14.23
C ARG A 250 -7.99 -9.39 -14.04
N ARG A 251 -7.56 -8.69 -12.98
CA ARG A 251 -7.97 -7.30 -12.75
C ARG A 251 -7.35 -6.34 -13.79
N VAL A 252 -6.13 -6.59 -14.26
CA VAL A 252 -5.52 -5.85 -15.39
C VAL A 252 -6.34 -6.05 -16.67
N ALA A 253 -6.71 -7.29 -16.96
CA ALA A 253 -7.55 -7.61 -18.12
C ALA A 253 -8.93 -6.92 -18.01
N ALA A 254 -9.57 -6.99 -16.84
CA ALA A 254 -10.84 -6.30 -16.60
C ALA A 254 -10.71 -4.78 -16.79
N GLU A 255 -9.64 -4.17 -16.29
CA GLU A 255 -9.40 -2.73 -16.44
C GLU A 255 -9.18 -2.31 -17.90
N ILE A 256 -8.54 -3.14 -18.73
CA ILE A 256 -8.46 -2.91 -20.19
C ILE A 256 -9.86 -2.87 -20.81
N LEU A 257 -10.70 -3.85 -20.49
CA LEU A 257 -12.05 -3.98 -21.05
C LEU A 257 -12.96 -2.83 -20.59
N LEU A 258 -12.89 -2.45 -19.30
CA LEU A 258 -13.69 -1.36 -18.75
C LEU A 258 -13.30 -0.01 -19.33
N ARG A 259 -12.01 0.26 -19.53
CA ARG A 259 -11.58 1.50 -20.19
C ARG A 259 -12.03 1.56 -21.65
N ALA A 260 -11.96 0.44 -22.37
CA ALA A 260 -12.52 0.35 -23.72
C ALA A 260 -14.04 0.56 -23.73
N TYR A 261 -14.75 0.01 -22.74
CA TYR A 261 -16.20 0.23 -22.58
C TYR A 261 -16.51 1.70 -22.30
N GLU A 262 -15.79 2.35 -21.39
CA GLU A 262 -15.94 3.78 -21.06
C GLU A 262 -15.72 4.65 -22.31
N ASP A 263 -14.67 4.41 -23.09
CA ASP A 263 -14.42 5.15 -24.34
C ASP A 263 -15.57 4.99 -25.34
N VAL A 264 -16.09 3.77 -25.52
CA VAL A 264 -17.26 3.55 -26.39
C VAL A 264 -18.52 4.21 -25.83
N ALA A 265 -18.70 4.22 -24.51
CA ALA A 265 -19.82 4.87 -23.83
C ALA A 265 -19.80 6.40 -24.03
N THR A 266 -18.62 7.03 -24.05
CA THR A 266 -18.51 8.48 -24.32
C THR A 266 -19.07 8.88 -25.69
N THR A 267 -19.04 7.96 -26.66
CA THR A 267 -19.60 8.17 -28.00
C THR A 267 -21.09 7.82 -28.11
N GLY A 268 -21.73 7.42 -27.00
CA GLY A 268 -23.16 7.08 -26.94
C GLY A 268 -23.53 5.73 -27.55
N ARG A 269 -22.56 4.86 -27.86
CA ARG A 269 -22.82 3.53 -28.47
C ARG A 269 -23.21 2.45 -27.45
N VAL A 270 -22.85 2.66 -26.18
CA VAL A 270 -23.27 1.84 -25.04
C VAL A 270 -23.63 2.75 -23.86
N ASN A 271 -24.29 2.20 -22.85
CA ASN A 271 -24.62 2.95 -21.64
C ASN A 271 -23.35 3.26 -20.82
N GLN A 272 -23.43 4.27 -19.95
CA GLN A 272 -22.38 4.49 -18.96
C GLN A 272 -22.37 3.36 -17.92
N LEU A 273 -21.21 3.12 -17.32
CA LEU A 273 -21.08 2.22 -16.18
C LEU A 273 -21.97 2.70 -15.03
N PRO A 274 -22.48 1.78 -14.19
CA PRO A 274 -23.31 2.14 -13.04
C PRO A 274 -22.52 3.03 -12.07
N ASP A 275 -23.18 4.05 -11.54
CA ASP A 275 -22.67 4.81 -10.40
C ASP A 275 -22.78 3.94 -9.14
N LEU A 276 -21.64 3.69 -8.49
CA LEU A 276 -21.57 2.86 -7.29
C LEU A 276 -21.62 3.72 -6.01
N THR A 277 -21.85 5.03 -6.15
CA THR A 277 -21.75 5.98 -5.04
C THR A 277 -22.73 5.63 -3.93
N GLY A 278 -22.18 5.15 -2.80
CA GLY A 278 -22.98 4.82 -1.62
C GLY A 278 -23.53 3.40 -1.60
N SER A 279 -23.15 2.55 -2.56
CA SER A 279 -23.45 1.13 -2.50
C SER A 279 -22.79 0.48 -1.29
N ALA A 280 -23.59 -0.07 -0.38
CA ALA A 280 -23.10 -0.87 0.74
C ALA A 280 -22.83 -2.34 0.34
N CYS A 281 -23.41 -2.78 -0.77
CA CYS A 281 -23.21 -4.14 -1.28
C CYS A 281 -22.03 -4.17 -2.25
N TRP A 282 -21.19 -5.19 -2.10
CA TRP A 282 -20.12 -5.44 -3.04
C TRP A 282 -20.68 -5.79 -4.42
N THR A 283 -20.05 -5.20 -5.44
CA THR A 283 -20.24 -5.53 -6.86
C THR A 283 -18.87 -5.75 -7.48
N ALA A 284 -18.80 -6.47 -8.60
CA ALA A 284 -17.55 -6.79 -9.27
C ALA A 284 -16.66 -5.55 -9.51
N GLN A 285 -17.26 -4.42 -9.85
CA GLN A 285 -16.55 -3.17 -10.17
C GLN A 285 -15.89 -2.49 -8.95
N HIS A 286 -16.22 -2.91 -7.72
CA HIS A 286 -15.46 -2.49 -6.52
C HIS A 286 -14.01 -3.03 -6.54
N ASP A 287 -13.75 -4.10 -7.30
CA ASP A 287 -12.43 -4.72 -7.42
C ASP A 287 -11.56 -4.15 -8.57
N ARG A 288 -11.99 -3.03 -9.20
CA ARG A 288 -11.20 -2.36 -10.26
C ARG A 288 -9.79 -1.99 -9.78
N LEU A 289 -8.83 -1.93 -10.72
CA LEU A 289 -7.44 -1.51 -10.42
C LEU A 289 -7.23 0.00 -10.51
N THR A 290 -8.09 0.72 -11.22
CA THR A 290 -7.97 2.18 -11.21
C THR A 290 -8.38 2.75 -9.85
N PRO A 291 -7.64 3.69 -9.26
CA PRO A 291 -8.09 4.44 -8.10
C PRO A 291 -9.03 5.61 -8.48
N ARG A 292 -9.34 5.79 -9.77
CA ARG A 292 -10.03 6.98 -10.30
C ARG A 292 -11.55 6.93 -10.24
N TYR A 293 -12.12 6.09 -9.37
CA TYR A 293 -13.57 6.00 -9.19
C TYR A 293 -13.93 6.31 -7.74
N ALA A 294 -15.12 6.85 -7.49
CA ALA A 294 -15.46 7.53 -6.25
C ALA A 294 -15.41 6.65 -4.99
N GLU A 295 -15.57 5.33 -5.14
CA GLU A 295 -15.54 4.36 -4.05
C GLU A 295 -14.16 3.74 -3.84
N ALA A 296 -13.14 4.15 -4.61
CA ALA A 296 -11.79 3.69 -4.38
C ALA A 296 -11.27 4.20 -3.04
N THR A 297 -10.93 3.28 -2.13
CA THR A 297 -10.23 3.63 -0.88
C THR A 297 -8.94 4.37 -1.22
N THR A 298 -8.69 5.52 -0.58
CA THR A 298 -7.44 6.28 -0.69
C THR A 298 -6.26 5.46 -0.18
N LEU A 299 -5.03 5.77 -0.59
CA LEU A 299 -3.85 5.02 -0.18
C LEU A 299 -3.66 5.08 1.34
N GLU A 300 -3.74 6.29 1.88
CA GLU A 300 -3.59 6.58 3.30
C GLU A 300 -4.63 5.80 4.13
N ARG A 301 -5.87 5.70 3.63
CA ARG A 301 -6.92 4.95 4.30
C ARG A 301 -6.71 3.45 4.19
N ALA A 302 -6.27 2.95 3.03
CA ALA A 302 -5.93 1.55 2.87
C ALA A 302 -4.77 1.15 3.80
N LEU A 303 -3.77 2.03 3.99
CA LEU A 303 -2.70 1.85 4.96
C LEU A 303 -3.23 1.87 6.40
N ALA A 304 -4.12 2.80 6.74
CA ALA A 304 -4.76 2.89 8.06
C ALA A 304 -5.57 1.63 8.41
N GLU A 305 -6.41 1.15 7.48
CA GLU A 305 -7.23 -0.07 7.63
C GLU A 305 -6.39 -1.33 7.87
N LEU A 306 -5.16 -1.36 7.33
CA LEU A 306 -4.21 -2.47 7.52
C LEU A 306 -3.26 -2.26 8.71
N GLY A 307 -3.38 -1.17 9.46
CA GLY A 307 -2.47 -0.84 10.57
C GLY A 307 -1.06 -0.47 10.11
N LEU A 308 -0.90 -0.04 8.86
CA LEU A 308 0.36 0.35 8.21
C LEU A 308 0.46 1.87 7.99
N SER A 309 -0.38 2.67 8.66
CA SER A 309 -0.35 4.13 8.54
C SER A 309 1.05 4.68 8.84
N PRO A 310 1.61 5.54 7.98
CA PRO A 310 2.90 6.19 8.24
C PRO A 310 2.79 7.34 9.25
N HIS A 311 1.57 7.72 9.64
CA HIS A 311 1.30 8.80 10.57
C HIS A 311 1.38 8.30 12.01
N PRO A 312 2.12 8.98 12.90
CA PRO A 312 2.15 8.61 14.30
C PRO A 312 0.77 8.77 14.93
N LYS A 313 0.36 7.86 15.80
CA LYS A 313 -0.88 8.03 16.57
C LYS A 313 -0.75 9.19 17.56
N VAL A 314 0.42 9.34 18.18
CA VAL A 314 0.70 10.44 19.11
C VAL A 314 2.01 11.14 18.75
N ILE A 315 1.98 12.47 18.64
CA ILE A 315 3.18 13.31 18.66
C ILE A 315 3.34 13.86 20.07
N LEU A 316 4.39 13.44 20.77
CA LEU A 316 4.67 13.85 22.14
C LEU A 316 5.79 14.90 22.14
N LEU A 317 5.44 16.13 22.55
CA LEU A 317 6.37 17.24 22.70
C LEU A 317 6.88 17.31 24.13
N VAL A 318 8.21 17.29 24.28
CA VAL A 318 8.92 17.36 25.57
C VAL A 318 10.04 18.40 25.49
N GLU A 319 10.31 19.12 26.58
CA GLU A 319 11.24 20.25 26.62
C GLU A 319 12.66 19.81 26.98
N GLY A 320 12.77 19.03 28.04
CA GLY A 320 14.01 18.76 28.76
C GLY A 320 14.89 17.65 28.15
N GLU A 321 16.21 17.73 28.40
CA GLU A 321 17.14 16.66 27.99
C GLU A 321 16.95 15.39 28.82
N THR A 322 16.57 15.54 30.08
CA THR A 322 16.23 14.44 30.98
C THR A 322 14.96 13.72 30.50
N GLU A 323 13.94 14.46 30.08
CA GLU A 323 12.68 13.93 29.51
C GLU A 323 12.94 13.13 28.25
N LEU A 324 13.75 13.67 27.31
CA LEU A 324 14.13 12.99 26.07
C LEU A 324 14.89 11.68 26.30
N TYR A 325 15.49 11.50 27.48
CA TYR A 325 16.14 10.27 27.86
C TYR A 325 15.17 9.28 28.52
N HIS A 326 14.36 9.73 29.48
CA HIS A 326 13.45 8.85 30.24
C HIS A 326 12.19 8.46 29.48
N VAL A 327 11.53 9.41 28.80
CA VAL A 327 10.22 9.18 28.17
C VAL A 327 10.27 8.10 27.09
N PRO A 328 11.22 8.11 26.12
CA PRO A 328 11.30 7.04 25.12
C PRO A 328 11.55 5.66 25.74
N ARG A 329 12.34 5.60 26.82
CA ARG A 329 12.62 4.34 27.52
C ARG A 329 11.38 3.81 28.26
N LEU A 330 10.61 4.68 28.89
CA LEU A 330 9.34 4.27 29.50
C LEU A 330 8.37 3.78 28.42
N LEU A 331 8.23 4.49 27.30
CA LEU A 331 7.38 4.07 26.18
C LEU A 331 7.78 2.68 25.66
N GLU A 332 9.09 2.40 25.56
CA GLU A 332 9.61 1.08 25.19
C GLU A 332 9.19 -0.02 26.17
N GLU A 333 9.21 0.23 27.48
CA GLU A 333 8.74 -0.74 28.50
C GLU A 333 7.23 -1.04 28.36
N PHE A 334 6.45 -0.14 27.74
CA PHE A 334 5.03 -0.36 27.42
C PHE A 334 4.79 -0.88 25.99
N GLY A 335 5.84 -1.22 25.24
CA GLY A 335 5.74 -1.77 23.89
C GLY A 335 5.53 -0.72 22.79
N LEU A 336 5.49 0.57 23.12
CA LEU A 336 5.33 1.69 22.18
C LEU A 336 6.68 2.04 21.54
N THR A 337 7.21 1.08 20.80
CA THR A 337 8.57 1.12 20.24
C THR A 337 8.62 1.64 18.81
N GLN A 338 7.47 1.66 18.12
CA GLN A 338 7.41 2.05 16.73
C GLN A 338 7.18 3.57 16.58
N PRO A 339 7.84 4.24 15.62
CA PRO A 339 7.60 5.66 15.36
C PRO A 339 6.14 6.00 15.01
N GLN A 340 5.41 5.03 14.45
CA GLN A 340 3.97 5.14 14.14
C GLN A 340 3.08 5.06 15.39
N ASP A 341 3.55 4.55 16.53
CA ASP A 341 2.78 4.59 17.77
C ASP A 341 2.94 5.97 18.44
N VAL A 342 4.18 6.32 18.76
CA VAL A 342 4.49 7.59 19.44
C VAL A 342 5.77 8.20 18.87
N ARG A 343 5.69 9.48 18.48
CA ARG A 343 6.84 10.26 18.04
C ARG A 343 7.18 11.35 19.05
N VAL A 344 8.23 11.10 19.84
CA VAL A 344 8.75 12.08 20.80
C VAL A 344 9.59 13.14 20.07
N GLN A 345 9.29 14.43 20.29
CA GLN A 345 10.03 15.55 19.71
C GLN A 345 10.43 16.58 20.77
N ARG A 346 11.62 17.16 20.60
CA ARG A 346 12.18 18.17 21.51
C ARG A 346 11.67 19.57 21.21
N THR A 347 10.94 20.20 22.12
CA THR A 347 10.57 21.62 22.05
C THR A 347 11.68 22.50 22.62
N LYS A 348 12.73 22.77 21.85
CA LYS A 348 13.67 23.85 22.24
C LYS A 348 12.95 25.20 22.12
N SER A 349 12.82 25.90 23.24
CA SER A 349 12.59 27.35 23.38
C SER A 349 12.17 28.05 22.07
N SER A 350 10.87 28.31 21.91
CA SER A 350 10.25 29.11 20.82
C SER A 350 10.39 28.65 19.36
N LYS A 351 11.22 27.65 19.02
CA LYS A 351 11.50 27.29 17.60
C LYS A 351 10.63 26.19 17.02
N ILE A 352 10.18 25.23 17.83
CA ILE A 352 9.16 24.27 17.38
C ILE A 352 7.79 24.89 17.60
N ASN A 353 7.17 25.32 16.50
CA ASN A 353 5.85 25.91 16.54
C ASN A 353 4.81 24.79 16.66
N ALA A 354 4.35 24.52 17.89
CA ALA A 354 3.29 23.54 18.15
C ALA A 354 2.05 23.77 17.26
N HIS A 355 1.81 25.02 16.85
CA HIS A 355 0.75 25.38 15.91
C HIS A 355 0.97 24.81 14.50
N LEU A 356 2.21 24.75 13.99
CA LEU A 356 2.50 24.11 12.70
C LEU A 356 2.31 22.59 12.79
N ILE A 357 2.69 21.98 13.92
CA ILE A 357 2.47 20.56 14.16
C ILE A 357 0.96 20.28 14.25
N ALA A 358 0.20 21.12 14.94
CA ALA A 358 -1.25 21.01 15.00
C ALA A 358 -1.87 21.08 13.60
N ARG A 359 -1.53 22.10 12.80
CA ARG A 359 -2.10 22.30 11.46
C ARG A 359 -1.75 21.21 10.45
N TYR A 360 -0.51 20.74 10.42
CA TYR A 360 -0.03 19.85 9.35
C TYR A 360 0.17 18.39 9.77
N GLY A 361 0.41 18.16 11.06
CA GLY A 361 0.72 16.84 11.60
C GLY A 361 -0.45 16.17 12.34
N VAL A 362 -1.43 16.94 12.82
CA VAL A 362 -2.49 16.49 13.74
C VAL A 362 -3.87 16.64 13.11
N THR A 363 -4.08 17.69 12.30
CA THR A 363 -5.33 17.92 11.58
C THR A 363 -5.80 16.65 10.86
N PRO A 364 -7.01 16.16 11.17
CA PRO A 364 -7.60 15.03 10.49
C PRO A 364 -7.71 15.30 8.98
N ARG A 365 -7.31 14.30 8.18
CA ARG A 365 -7.50 14.35 6.73
C ARG A 365 -8.90 13.87 6.41
N VAL A 366 -9.77 14.79 6.07
CA VAL A 366 -11.18 14.50 5.81
C VAL A 366 -11.33 13.95 4.41
N GLY A 367 -11.90 12.75 4.32
CA GLY A 367 -12.24 12.11 3.07
C GLY A 367 -13.73 12.27 2.78
N ARG A 368 -14.38 11.15 2.47
CA ARG A 368 -15.77 11.12 2.01
C ARG A 368 -16.78 11.37 3.14
N LYS A 369 -17.83 12.15 2.85
CA LYS A 369 -19.03 12.25 3.69
C LYS A 369 -19.90 10.98 3.63
N ILE A 370 -20.30 10.46 4.78
CA ILE A 370 -21.21 9.31 4.94
C ILE A 370 -22.34 9.70 5.91
N GLY A 371 -23.54 9.91 5.37
CA GLY A 371 -24.66 10.46 6.14
C GLY A 371 -24.31 11.86 6.64
N ASP A 372 -24.41 12.06 7.95
CA ASP A 372 -24.04 13.31 8.61
C ASP A 372 -22.56 13.36 9.03
N GLY A 373 -21.82 12.23 8.97
CA GLY A 373 -20.42 12.17 9.38
C GLY A 373 -19.42 12.21 8.22
N TRP A 374 -18.14 12.40 8.55
CA TRP A 374 -17.03 12.41 7.60
C TRP A 374 -16.07 11.27 7.87
N LEU A 375 -15.80 10.45 6.88
CA LEU A 375 -14.81 9.41 7.00
C LEU A 375 -13.41 10.00 6.81
N LEU A 376 -12.46 9.61 7.65
CA LEU A 376 -11.09 10.07 7.50
C LEU A 376 -10.32 9.28 6.43
N ASP A 377 -9.52 10.00 5.65
CA ASP A 377 -8.59 9.43 4.67
C ASP A 377 -7.27 8.97 5.31
N ALA A 378 -6.96 9.39 6.54
CA ALA A 378 -5.80 8.92 7.28
C ALA A 378 -6.14 8.67 8.75
N SER A 379 -5.37 7.81 9.41
CA SER A 379 -5.47 7.68 10.87
C SER A 379 -5.23 9.03 11.54
N PRO A 380 -6.07 9.42 12.52
CA PRO A 380 -5.87 10.65 13.26
C PRO A 380 -4.58 10.58 14.09
N THR A 381 -3.95 11.73 14.28
CA THR A 381 -2.78 11.91 15.12
C THR A 381 -3.15 12.85 16.25
N ALA A 382 -2.92 12.47 17.51
CA ALA A 382 -3.04 13.37 18.65
C ALA A 382 -1.72 14.10 18.93
N LEU A 383 -1.84 15.34 19.39
CA LEU A 383 -0.76 16.14 19.92
C LEU A 383 -0.80 16.11 21.44
N MET A 384 0.28 15.64 22.05
CA MET A 384 0.48 15.73 23.48
C MET A 384 1.68 16.63 23.78
N ILE A 385 1.46 17.61 24.65
CA ILE A 385 2.48 18.57 25.08
C ILE A 385 2.72 18.35 26.56
N ALA A 386 3.95 17.99 26.94
CA ALA A 386 4.38 17.88 28.33
C ALA A 386 5.52 18.88 28.58
N MET A 387 5.28 19.85 29.46
CA MET A 387 6.18 20.99 29.69
C MET A 387 6.37 21.26 31.18
N ASP A 388 7.44 21.96 31.53
CA ASP A 388 7.59 22.55 32.86
C ASP A 388 6.53 23.65 33.10
N PRO A 389 6.11 23.90 34.35
CA PRO A 389 5.07 24.88 34.69
C PRO A 389 5.59 26.34 34.61
N GLU A 390 6.09 26.76 33.45
CA GLU A 390 6.64 28.09 33.20
C GLU A 390 5.98 28.78 32.00
N ASN A 391 6.10 30.11 31.91
CA ASN A 391 5.60 30.93 30.79
C ASN A 391 4.12 30.61 30.46
N ASP A 392 3.85 30.22 29.21
CA ASP A 392 2.52 29.88 28.69
C ASP A 392 1.89 28.63 29.36
N PHE A 393 2.62 27.93 30.21
CA PHE A 393 2.17 26.71 30.90
C PHE A 393 2.05 26.85 32.43
N ALA A 394 2.36 28.05 32.96
CA ALA A 394 2.43 28.30 34.41
C ALA A 394 1.10 28.12 35.14
N THR A 395 -0.02 28.54 34.53
CA THR A 395 -1.35 28.45 35.15
C THR A 395 -2.31 27.63 34.30
N GLN A 396 -3.35 27.07 34.91
CA GLN A 396 -4.38 26.31 34.19
C GLN A 396 -5.03 27.14 33.07
N ALA A 397 -5.33 28.42 33.34
CA ALA A 397 -5.92 29.32 32.35
C ALA A 397 -5.01 29.55 31.12
N MET A 398 -3.70 29.64 31.32
CA MET A 398 -2.73 29.79 30.22
C MET A 398 -2.61 28.49 29.42
N ARG A 399 -2.59 27.33 30.10
CA ARG A 399 -2.62 26.01 29.44
C ARG A 399 -3.88 25.82 28.60
N ASP A 400 -5.03 26.24 29.12
CA ASP A 400 -6.30 26.19 28.41
C ASP A 400 -6.31 27.13 27.20
N ASP A 401 -5.68 28.30 27.30
CA ASP A 401 -5.52 29.23 26.17
C ASP A 401 -4.62 28.66 25.07
N VAL A 402 -3.49 28.05 25.42
CA VAL A 402 -2.63 27.34 24.46
C VAL A 402 -3.39 26.21 23.78
N ARG A 403 -4.08 25.36 24.56
CA ARG A 403 -4.90 24.26 24.02
C ARG A 403 -5.96 24.79 23.05
N ARG A 404 -6.70 25.83 23.44
CA ARG A 404 -7.73 26.44 22.60
C ARG A 404 -7.16 26.97 21.28
N LYS A 405 -6.04 27.70 21.30
CA LYS A 405 -5.38 28.18 20.08
C LYS A 405 -4.98 27.05 19.12
N LEU A 406 -4.51 25.92 19.66
CA LEU A 406 -4.18 24.75 18.85
C LEU A 406 -5.44 24.07 18.28
N GLN A 407 -6.50 23.96 19.08
CA GLN A 407 -7.77 23.41 18.64
C GLN A 407 -8.44 24.30 17.57
N ASP A 408 -8.41 25.62 17.74
CA ASP A 408 -8.93 26.57 16.76
C ASP A 408 -8.17 26.47 15.43
N ALA A 409 -6.85 26.27 15.48
CA ALA A 409 -6.05 26.04 14.29
C ALA A 409 -6.42 24.74 13.56
N ILE A 410 -6.70 23.65 14.30
CA ILE A 410 -7.18 22.40 13.69
C ILE A 410 -8.57 22.59 13.09
N ARG A 411 -9.47 23.27 13.80
CA ARG A 411 -10.83 23.56 13.33
C ARG A 411 -10.82 24.32 12.01
N GLU A 412 -10.01 25.38 11.91
CA GLU A 412 -9.85 26.18 10.68
C GLU A 412 -9.40 25.30 9.49
N GLU A 413 -8.44 24.40 9.70
CA GLU A 413 -7.95 23.49 8.65
C GLU A 413 -8.93 22.36 8.28
N VAL A 414 -9.80 21.95 9.20
CA VAL A 414 -10.91 21.03 8.88
C VAL A 414 -12.00 21.76 8.09
N GLU A 415 -12.30 23.01 8.44
CA GLU A 415 -13.26 23.85 7.69
C GLU A 415 -12.77 24.13 6.26
N TYR A 416 -11.47 24.33 6.04
CA TYR A 416 -10.89 24.43 4.69
C TYR A 416 -11.06 23.14 3.85
N GLN A 417 -11.34 22.00 4.47
CA GLN A 417 -11.66 20.72 3.82
C GLN A 417 -13.18 20.51 3.68
N ASP A 418 -13.99 21.56 3.82
CA ASP A 418 -15.46 21.54 3.74
C ASP A 418 -16.14 20.62 4.79
N ALA A 419 -15.49 20.40 5.92
CA ALA A 419 -15.96 19.52 6.99
C ALA A 419 -16.11 20.24 8.34
N THR A 420 -16.73 19.56 9.29
CA THR A 420 -16.92 20.02 10.67
C THR A 420 -16.26 19.06 11.65
N ILE A 421 -15.77 19.58 12.77
CA ILE A 421 -15.19 18.81 13.88
C ILE A 421 -15.77 19.33 15.19
N ASN A 422 -16.26 18.43 16.04
CA ASN A 422 -16.87 18.82 17.30
C ASN A 422 -15.82 19.02 18.41
N GLN A 423 -16.24 19.60 19.53
CA GLN A 423 -15.32 19.92 20.63
C GLN A 423 -14.77 18.68 21.33
N ASP A 424 -15.54 17.58 21.40
CA ASP A 424 -15.10 16.35 22.04
C ASP A 424 -13.97 15.69 21.23
N GLU A 425 -14.09 15.65 19.91
CA GLU A 425 -13.03 15.21 18.99
C GLU A 425 -11.78 16.08 19.13
N LEU A 426 -11.92 17.40 19.19
CA LEU A 426 -10.80 18.32 19.44
C LEU A 426 -10.13 18.09 20.81
N ASN A 427 -10.91 17.68 21.82
CA ASN A 427 -10.37 17.34 23.14
C ASN A 427 -9.59 16.01 23.11
N HIS A 428 -9.93 15.08 22.21
CA HIS A 428 -9.15 13.87 21.99
C HIS A 428 -7.85 14.12 21.22
N LEU A 429 -7.81 15.14 20.34
CA LEU A 429 -6.65 15.44 19.50
C LEU A 429 -5.57 16.30 20.17
N VAL A 430 -5.90 17.12 21.18
CA VAL A 430 -4.93 18.06 21.78
C VAL A 430 -4.90 17.96 23.30
N HIS A 431 -3.75 17.55 23.83
CA HIS A 431 -3.49 17.40 25.26
C HIS A 431 -2.33 18.28 25.70
N VAL A 432 -2.55 19.09 26.74
CA VAL A 432 -1.51 19.89 27.39
C VAL A 432 -1.37 19.43 28.84
N ARG A 433 -0.16 19.04 29.22
CA ARG A 433 0.21 18.50 30.53
C ARG A 433 1.43 19.22 31.06
N VAL A 434 1.50 19.30 32.38
CA VAL A 434 2.68 19.77 33.11
C VAL A 434 3.02 18.78 34.21
N TRP A 435 4.25 18.83 34.68
CA TRP A 435 4.76 17.89 35.70
C TRP A 435 4.23 18.16 37.13
N GLY A 436 3.45 19.22 37.31
CA GLY A 436 2.93 19.66 38.61
C GLY A 436 3.29 21.13 38.82
N ASP A 437 3.64 21.47 40.07
CA ASP A 437 4.15 22.80 40.43
C ASP A 437 5.68 22.89 40.26
N ASP A 438 6.35 21.75 40.15
CA ASP A 438 7.79 21.63 40.02
C ASP A 438 8.22 21.27 38.58
N LYS A 439 9.49 21.52 38.26
CA LYS A 439 10.13 21.07 37.01
C LYS A 439 10.39 19.56 37.00
N TYR A 440 10.59 18.99 35.83
CA TYR A 440 10.70 17.55 35.61
C TYR A 440 11.49 16.77 36.67
N GLU A 441 12.75 17.14 36.96
CA GLU A 441 13.58 16.37 37.90
C GLU A 441 13.04 16.42 39.32
N LEU A 442 12.57 17.59 39.79
CA LEU A 442 12.01 17.72 41.13
C LEU A 442 10.63 17.07 41.23
N ALA A 443 9.83 17.12 40.17
CA ALA A 443 8.49 16.54 40.14
C ALA A 443 8.49 15.00 40.16
N ASN A 444 9.49 14.37 39.54
CA ASN A 444 9.52 12.90 39.39
C ASN A 444 10.43 12.19 40.40
N PHE A 445 11.31 12.91 41.10
CA PHE A 445 12.29 12.33 42.01
C PHE A 445 12.23 12.95 43.40
N SER A 446 12.45 12.11 44.42
CA SER A 446 12.63 12.59 45.78
C SER A 446 14.02 13.19 45.96
N ASP A 447 14.18 13.98 47.01
CA ASP A 447 15.47 14.60 47.31
C ASP A 447 16.55 13.54 47.57
N ASP A 448 16.20 12.37 48.11
CA ASP A 448 17.14 11.27 48.36
C ASP A 448 17.65 10.65 47.05
N ASP A 449 16.77 10.45 46.07
CA ASP A 449 17.16 9.95 44.75
C ASP A 449 18.11 10.94 44.06
N LEU A 450 17.78 12.24 44.14
CA LEU A 450 18.57 13.31 43.54
C LEU A 450 19.91 13.47 44.24
N VAL A 451 19.97 13.38 45.57
CA VAL A 451 21.23 13.41 46.33
C VAL A 451 22.14 12.28 45.89
N ALA A 452 21.63 11.04 45.82
CA ALA A 452 22.42 9.88 45.41
C ALA A 452 22.96 10.02 43.98
N ALA A 453 22.11 10.44 43.04
CA ALA A 453 22.48 10.62 41.63
C ALA A 453 23.47 11.78 41.43
N ILE A 454 23.20 12.95 42.03
CA ILE A 454 24.07 14.13 41.92
C ILE A 454 25.42 13.89 42.59
N THR A 455 25.45 13.18 43.73
CA THR A 455 26.71 12.77 44.38
C THR A 455 27.54 11.89 43.46
N THR A 456 26.92 10.88 42.83
CA THR A 456 27.59 10.02 41.86
C THR A 456 28.12 10.80 40.65
N LEU A 457 27.32 11.75 40.14
CA LEU A 457 27.71 12.65 39.06
C LEU A 457 28.91 13.52 39.47
N ALA A 458 28.88 14.10 40.67
CA ALA A 458 29.93 14.94 41.20
C ALA A 458 31.24 14.17 41.44
N ILE A 459 31.17 12.90 41.87
CA ILE A 459 32.34 11.99 41.96
C ILE A 459 32.97 11.79 40.58
N ARG A 460 32.15 11.49 39.56
CA ARG A 460 32.63 11.31 38.16
C ARG A 460 33.28 12.58 37.62
N GLN A 461 32.78 13.74 38.01
CA GLN A 461 33.31 15.04 37.65
C GLN A 461 34.50 15.49 38.52
N GLN A 462 34.95 14.65 39.47
CA GLN A 462 36.06 14.94 40.38
C GLN A 462 35.84 16.23 41.20
N ASN A 463 34.60 16.50 41.61
CA ASN A 463 34.29 17.68 42.42
C ASN A 463 34.85 17.51 43.85
N PRO A 464 35.76 18.40 44.30
CA PRO A 464 36.45 18.26 45.59
C PRO A 464 35.52 18.43 46.79
N ARG A 465 34.33 19.03 46.61
CA ARG A 465 33.36 19.24 47.71
C ARG A 465 32.66 17.95 48.13
N VAL A 466 32.66 16.90 47.30
CA VAL A 466 31.96 15.64 47.62
C VAL A 466 32.55 14.96 48.85
N SER A 467 33.87 15.11 49.08
CA SER A 467 34.54 14.56 50.27
C SER A 467 34.31 15.39 51.54
N SER A 468 33.55 16.50 51.47
CA SER A 468 33.28 17.33 52.65
C SER A 468 32.22 16.65 53.55
N PRO A 469 32.39 16.67 54.89
CA PRO A 469 31.44 16.04 55.82
C PRO A 469 30.01 16.61 55.75
N GLY A 470 29.83 17.80 55.15
CA GLY A 470 28.53 18.47 55.00
C GLY A 470 27.87 18.30 53.64
N TRP A 471 28.50 17.61 52.67
CA TRP A 471 28.06 17.56 51.27
C TRP A 471 26.58 17.18 51.10
N GLU A 472 26.15 16.07 51.72
CA GLU A 472 24.79 15.57 51.58
C GLU A 472 23.76 16.53 52.22
N ASN A 473 24.08 17.07 53.39
CA ASN A 473 23.22 18.02 54.10
C ASN A 473 23.07 19.33 53.33
N ASP A 474 24.18 19.86 52.80
CA ASP A 474 24.19 21.06 51.97
C ASP A 474 23.37 20.83 50.69
N LEU A 475 23.59 19.71 50.00
CA LEU A 475 22.86 19.38 48.77
C LEU A 475 21.36 19.21 49.03
N ARG A 476 20.97 18.52 50.10
CA ARG A 476 19.56 18.36 50.48
C ARG A 476 18.93 19.71 50.81
N ALA A 477 19.64 20.59 51.52
CA ALA A 477 19.15 21.95 51.80
C ALA A 477 18.95 22.77 50.52
N GLU A 478 19.87 22.65 49.56
CA GLU A 478 19.75 23.31 48.25
C GLU A 478 18.61 22.75 47.40
N LEU A 479 18.38 21.44 47.42
CA LEU A 479 17.24 20.80 46.73
C LEU A 479 15.90 21.22 47.36
N ALA A 480 15.81 21.22 48.69
CA ALA A 480 14.62 21.67 49.42
C ALA A 480 14.34 23.15 49.13
N ALA A 481 15.37 24.00 49.11
CA ALA A 481 15.25 25.41 48.74
C ALA A 481 14.82 25.59 47.27
N ALA A 482 15.34 24.77 46.37
CA ALA A 482 14.96 24.79 44.96
C ALA A 482 13.49 24.39 44.77
N ARG A 483 13.00 23.36 45.48
CA ARG A 483 11.60 22.93 45.46
C ARG A 483 10.67 24.00 46.03
N ALA A 484 11.03 24.60 47.16
CA ALA A 484 10.24 25.68 47.76
C ALA A 484 10.12 26.93 46.87
N ALA A 485 11.09 27.14 45.97
CA ALA A 485 11.11 28.24 45.01
C ALA A 485 10.75 27.81 43.57
N HIS A 486 10.38 26.54 43.35
CA HIS A 486 10.11 25.95 42.03
C HIS A 486 11.22 26.18 40.99
N HIS A 487 12.48 26.16 41.43
CA HIS A 487 13.64 26.37 40.58
C HIS A 487 14.03 25.12 39.77
N ASP A 488 14.69 25.33 38.62
CA ASP A 488 15.32 24.25 37.84
C ASP A 488 16.45 23.58 38.64
N ILE A 489 16.63 22.27 38.43
CA ILE A 489 17.73 21.48 39.00
C ILE A 489 19.13 22.08 38.69
N LYS A 490 19.26 22.88 37.63
CA LYS A 490 20.47 23.67 37.34
C LYS A 490 20.90 24.57 38.50
N VAL A 491 19.95 25.13 39.27
CA VAL A 491 20.25 26.03 40.39
C VAL A 491 21.00 25.32 41.51
N PRO A 492 20.50 24.20 42.09
CA PRO A 492 21.24 23.44 43.09
C PRO A 492 22.56 22.87 42.51
N LEU A 493 22.58 22.40 41.26
CA LEU A 493 23.83 21.94 40.62
C LEU A 493 24.89 23.05 40.57
N GLY A 494 24.51 24.26 40.16
CA GLY A 494 25.39 25.42 40.10
C GLY A 494 25.92 25.83 41.48
N ARG A 495 25.06 25.88 42.50
CA ARG A 495 25.45 26.21 43.88
C ARG A 495 26.38 25.17 44.50
N MET A 496 26.18 23.90 44.15
CA MET A 496 27.06 22.79 44.55
C MET A 496 28.32 22.66 43.67
N ARG A 497 28.47 23.53 42.66
CA ARG A 497 29.58 23.53 41.68
C ARG A 497 29.70 22.22 40.91
N VAL A 498 28.58 21.55 40.66
CA VAL A 498 28.49 20.38 39.78
C VAL A 498 28.23 20.89 38.36
N LYS A 499 29.03 20.44 37.38
CA LYS A 499 28.83 20.80 35.98
C LYS A 499 27.49 20.23 35.50
N GLU A 500 26.72 21.05 34.81
CA GLU A 500 25.44 20.63 34.23
C GLU A 500 25.69 19.54 33.16
N ASP A 501 25.21 18.33 33.43
CA ASP A 501 25.14 17.22 32.48
C ASP A 501 23.83 16.48 32.70
N LYS A 502 22.74 17.03 32.13
CA LYS A 502 21.38 16.52 32.34
C LYS A 502 21.21 15.10 31.79
N VAL A 503 21.92 14.75 30.72
CA VAL A 503 21.86 13.40 30.12
C VAL A 503 22.51 12.37 31.03
N GLU A 504 23.69 12.65 31.59
CA GLU A 504 24.30 11.75 32.57
C GLU A 504 23.50 11.66 33.88
N LEU A 505 22.91 12.77 34.32
CA LEU A 505 22.00 12.75 35.46
C LEU A 505 20.78 11.85 35.19
N ALA A 506 20.17 11.95 34.01
CA ALA A 506 19.06 11.08 33.60
C ALA A 506 19.47 9.60 33.58
N LYS A 507 20.65 9.26 33.05
CA LYS A 507 21.17 7.89 33.09
C LYS A 507 21.27 7.33 34.52
N LEU A 508 21.71 8.16 35.46
CA LEU A 508 21.84 7.77 36.88
C LEU A 508 20.48 7.62 37.56
N LEU A 509 19.49 8.42 37.19
CA LEU A 509 18.14 8.39 37.76
C LEU A 509 17.25 7.29 37.16
N TRP A 510 17.56 6.81 35.95
CA TRP A 510 16.76 5.80 35.24
C TRP A 510 16.44 4.53 36.05
N PRO A 511 17.39 3.87 36.72
CA PRO A 511 17.09 2.64 37.47
C PRO A 511 16.05 2.88 38.57
N VAL A 512 16.16 4.01 39.28
CA VAL A 512 15.23 4.39 40.35
C VAL A 512 13.85 4.70 39.78
N LEU A 513 13.80 5.47 38.68
CA LEU A 513 12.55 5.80 37.99
C LEU A 513 11.83 4.52 37.54
N ARG A 514 12.56 3.62 36.87
CA ARG A 514 12.03 2.36 36.37
C ARG A 514 11.41 1.52 37.49
N THR A 515 12.16 1.25 38.56
CA THR A 515 11.67 0.45 39.69
C THR A 515 10.45 1.08 40.36
N ARG A 516 10.43 2.41 40.49
CA ARG A 516 9.27 3.13 41.01
C ARG A 516 8.05 2.96 40.09
N CYS A 517 8.22 3.19 38.79
CA CYS A 517 7.14 3.06 37.83
C CYS A 517 6.59 1.63 37.75
N GLU A 518 7.45 0.61 37.79
CA GLU A 518 7.05 -0.80 37.84
C GLU A 518 6.20 -1.10 39.08
N ALA A 519 6.63 -0.61 40.26
CA ALA A 519 5.89 -0.79 41.50
C ALA A 519 4.53 -0.06 41.48
N GLU A 520 4.49 1.19 41.02
CA GLU A 520 3.24 1.97 40.92
C GLU A 520 2.26 1.35 39.93
N TYR A 521 2.74 0.89 38.78
CA TYR A 521 1.92 0.22 37.77
C TYR A 521 1.36 -1.10 38.29
N ALA A 522 2.18 -1.93 38.95
CA ALA A 522 1.73 -3.20 39.53
C ALA A 522 0.66 -3.02 40.61
N ASN A 523 0.72 -1.92 41.36
CA ASN A 523 -0.26 -1.59 42.40
C ASN A 523 -1.49 -0.84 41.88
N GLY A 524 -1.51 -0.42 40.61
CA GLY A 524 -2.63 0.29 39.98
C GLY A 524 -2.82 1.73 40.46
N VAL A 525 -1.79 2.35 41.06
CA VAL A 525 -1.87 3.72 41.59
C VAL A 525 -0.70 4.56 41.07
N PRO A 526 -0.79 5.11 39.85
CA PRO A 526 0.30 5.88 39.25
C PRO A 526 0.40 7.27 39.91
N HIS A 527 1.44 7.47 40.71
CA HIS A 527 1.73 8.72 41.40
C HIS A 527 2.78 9.56 40.67
N THR A 528 3.77 8.92 40.07
CA THR A 528 4.87 9.57 39.36
C THR A 528 4.33 10.28 38.10
N PRO A 529 4.57 11.61 37.95
CA PRO A 529 4.02 12.39 36.83
C PRO A 529 4.34 11.83 35.44
N VAL A 530 5.59 11.41 35.20
CA VAL A 530 5.99 10.85 33.90
C VAL A 530 5.33 9.49 33.60
N LEU A 531 5.02 8.70 34.63
CA LEU A 531 4.26 7.46 34.44
C LEU A 531 2.81 7.76 34.03
N ARG A 532 2.15 8.72 34.69
CA ARG A 532 0.78 9.13 34.31
C ARG A 532 0.72 9.61 32.86
N LEU A 533 1.69 10.43 32.44
CA LEU A 533 1.81 10.87 31.06
C LEU A 533 1.92 9.68 30.09
N VAL A 534 2.83 8.74 30.36
CA VAL A 534 3.07 7.58 29.49
C VAL A 534 1.83 6.67 29.40
N LEU A 535 1.12 6.46 30.51
CA LEU A 535 -0.13 5.71 30.52
C LEU A 535 -1.21 6.43 29.69
N GLU A 536 -1.32 7.75 29.81
CA GLU A 536 -2.24 8.54 29.00
C GLU A 536 -1.90 8.49 27.50
N VAL A 537 -0.61 8.56 27.15
CA VAL A 537 -0.14 8.38 25.76
C VAL A 537 -0.54 7.00 25.23
N ARG A 538 -0.39 5.96 26.05
CA ARG A 538 -0.80 4.60 25.69
C ARG A 538 -2.31 4.51 25.45
N ASP A 539 -3.11 5.03 26.37
CA ASP A 539 -4.56 5.03 26.24
C ASP A 539 -5.01 5.79 24.98
N LEU A 540 -4.36 6.92 24.66
CA LEU A 540 -4.61 7.66 23.42
C LEU A 540 -4.19 6.87 22.18
N ALA A 541 -3.03 6.23 22.19
CA ALA A 541 -2.58 5.40 21.07
C ALA A 541 -3.52 4.20 20.83
N ASP A 542 -4.08 3.61 21.90
CA ASP A 542 -5.05 2.52 21.81
C ASP A 542 -6.40 3.04 21.28
N GLN A 543 -6.85 4.22 21.72
CA GLN A 543 -8.08 4.86 21.25
C GLN A 543 -8.02 5.28 19.78
N LEU A 544 -6.84 5.62 19.25
CA LEU A 544 -6.62 6.07 17.87
C LEU A 544 -6.34 4.92 16.89
N HIS A 545 -6.62 3.67 17.28
CA HIS A 545 -6.46 2.50 16.42
C HIS A 545 -7.68 2.31 15.50
N GLY A 546 -7.48 2.37 14.18
CA GLY A 546 -8.49 2.03 13.16
C GLY A 546 -8.96 3.18 12.27
N VAL A 547 -10.13 3.01 11.66
CA VAL A 547 -10.78 4.02 10.80
C VAL A 547 -11.72 4.87 11.65
N PHE A 548 -11.51 6.18 11.63
CA PHE A 548 -12.31 7.14 12.37
C PHE A 548 -13.26 7.85 11.42
N ALA A 549 -14.41 8.23 11.97
CA ALA A 549 -15.32 9.16 11.34
C ALA A 549 -15.51 10.36 12.27
N LEU A 550 -15.49 11.58 11.71
CA LEU A 550 -15.94 12.77 12.42
C LEU A 550 -17.46 12.78 12.46
N GLN A 551 -18.02 13.05 13.62
CA GLN A 551 -19.46 13.31 13.78
C GLN A 551 -19.73 14.74 13.35
N GLY A 552 -20.48 14.91 12.25
CA GLY A 552 -20.75 16.22 11.65
C GLY A 552 -21.80 17.05 12.37
#